data_AF-A0A0Q7CMS2-F1
#
_entry.id   AF-A0A0Q7CMS2-F1
#
_cell.length_a   1.000
_cell.length_b   1.000
_cell.length_c   1.000
_cell.angle_alpha   90.00
_cell.angle_beta   90.00
_cell.angle_gamma   90.00
#
_symmetry.space_group_name_H-M   'P 1'
#
loop_
_entity.id
_entity.type
_entity.pdbx_description
1 polymer ?
#
loop_
_entity_poly.entity_id
_entity_poly.type
_entity_poly.pdbx_seq_one_letter_code
_entity_poly.pdbx_strand_id
1 'polypeptide(L)'
;MAQVAAIAALEDQDFLSRTNEINERVRGLLVKGLTGLEIQSLESHTNFVLAKTGQGAALSRALEKHGLIIRPVDAYGLPEWVRISVGTEVEVERLLQAMRVELAT
;
A
#
# COMPACT_ATOMS: atom_id res chain seq x y z
N MET A 1 -11.75 -10.39 -26.32
CA MET A 1 -11.75 -10.82 -24.89
C MET A 1 -11.90 -9.65 -23.93
N ALA A 2 -11.12 -8.56 -24.04
CA ALA A 2 -11.22 -7.40 -23.15
C ALA A 2 -12.63 -6.77 -23.04
N GLN A 3 -13.37 -6.64 -24.16
CA GLN A 3 -14.73 -6.09 -24.15
C GLN A 3 -15.73 -6.97 -23.38
N VAL A 4 -15.62 -8.29 -23.51
CA VAL A 4 -16.50 -9.24 -22.81
C VAL A 4 -16.24 -9.20 -21.30
N ALA A 5 -14.98 -9.17 -20.88
CA ALA A 5 -14.61 -9.03 -19.47
C ALA A 5 -15.04 -7.67 -18.88
N ALA A 6 -14.93 -6.58 -19.66
CA ALA A 6 -15.37 -5.26 -19.24
C ALA A 6 -16.88 -5.19 -19.01
N ILE A 7 -17.70 -5.78 -19.90
CA ILE A 7 -19.15 -5.84 -19.74
C ILE A 7 -19.51 -6.63 -18.47
N ALA A 8 -18.93 -7.83 -18.29
CA ALA A 8 -19.17 -8.64 -17.10
C ALA A 8 -18.77 -7.93 -15.80
N ALA A 9 -17.65 -7.18 -15.80
CA ALA A 9 -17.21 -6.41 -14.64
C ALA A 9 -18.13 -5.22 -14.32
N LEU A 10 -18.77 -4.62 -15.33
CA LEU A 10 -19.75 -3.53 -15.12
C LEU A 10 -21.06 -4.04 -14.51
N GLU A 11 -21.43 -5.29 -14.80
CA GLU A 11 -22.66 -5.90 -14.30
C GLU A 11 -22.51 -6.42 -12.85
N ASP A 12 -21.29 -6.67 -12.38
CA ASP A 12 -21.00 -7.19 -11.03
C ASP A 12 -20.88 -6.09 -9.97
N GLN A 13 -22.01 -5.46 -9.66
CA GLN A 13 -22.12 -4.40 -8.65
C GLN A 13 -21.84 -4.88 -7.22
N ASP A 14 -22.11 -6.16 -6.92
CA ASP A 14 -21.83 -6.76 -5.61
C ASP A 14 -20.33 -6.90 -5.37
N PHE A 15 -19.58 -7.32 -6.40
CA PHE A 15 -18.12 -7.37 -6.32
C PHE A 15 -17.50 -5.98 -6.13
N LEU A 16 -18.02 -4.96 -6.81
CA LEU A 16 -17.56 -3.57 -6.66
C LEU A 16 -17.76 -3.07 -5.23
N SER A 17 -18.97 -3.24 -4.68
CA SER A 17 -19.29 -2.83 -3.30
C SER A 17 -18.38 -3.51 -2.28
N ARG A 18 -18.24 -4.84 -2.37
CA ARG A 18 -17.36 -5.62 -1.48
C ARG A 18 -15.90 -5.20 -1.59
N THR A 19 -15.42 -4.96 -2.81
CA THR A 19 -14.03 -4.56 -3.05
C THR A 19 -13.75 -3.19 -2.42
N ASN A 20 -14.69 -2.24 -2.51
CA ASN A 20 -14.55 -0.93 -1.90
C ASN A 20 -14.52 -1.00 -0.37
N GLU A 21 -15.42 -1.77 0.25
CA GLU A 21 -15.46 -1.98 1.71
C GLU A 21 -14.15 -2.62 2.20
N ILE A 22 -13.66 -3.64 1.50
CA ILE A 22 -12.38 -4.29 1.82
C ILE A 22 -11.24 -3.29 1.68
N ASN A 23 -11.19 -2.52 0.60
CA ASN A 23 -10.12 -1.55 0.39
C ASN A 23 -10.11 -0.49 1.50
N GLU A 24 -11.27 0.06 1.87
CA GLU A 24 -11.39 1.03 2.96
C GLU A 24 -10.89 0.46 4.28
N ARG A 25 -11.33 -0.74 4.63
CA ARG A 25 -10.92 -1.40 5.87
C ARG A 25 -9.41 -1.69 5.90
N VAL A 26 -8.86 -2.26 4.83
CA VAL A 26 -7.43 -2.62 4.76
C VAL A 26 -6.55 -1.37 4.68
N ARG A 27 -7.00 -0.32 4.00
CA ARG A 27 -6.34 1.00 4.02
C ARG A 27 -6.26 1.56 5.44
N GLY A 28 -7.34 1.44 6.22
CA GLY A 28 -7.36 1.80 7.63
C GLY A 28 -6.33 1.03 8.47
N LEU A 29 -6.20 -0.28 8.24
CA LEU A 29 -5.19 -1.11 8.91
C LEU A 29 -3.76 -0.68 8.55
N LEU A 30 -3.51 -0.41 7.27
CA LEU A 30 -2.21 0.09 6.80
C LEU A 30 -1.85 1.42 7.45
N VAL A 31 -2.74 2.42 7.41
CA VAL A 31 -2.51 3.74 8.01
C VAL A 31 -2.26 3.64 9.51
N LYS A 32 -3.06 2.83 10.22
CA LYS A 32 -2.88 2.59 11.66
C LYS A 32 -1.53 1.94 11.96
N GLY A 33 -1.14 0.95 11.16
CA GLY A 33 0.15 0.27 11.28
C GLY A 33 1.33 1.20 11.05
N LEU A 34 1.28 2.01 9.98
CA LEU A 34 2.30 3.03 9.68
C LEU A 34 2.42 4.05 10.81
N THR A 35 1.28 4.52 11.34
CA THR A 35 1.24 5.41 12.51
C THR A 35 1.93 4.77 13.72
N GLY A 36 1.71 3.48 13.97
CA GLY A 36 2.38 2.72 15.04
C GLY A 36 3.88 2.50 14.84
N LEU A 37 4.40 2.77 13.64
CA LEU A 37 5.84 2.80 13.32
C LEU A 37 6.39 4.23 13.24
N GLU A 38 5.62 5.23 13.69
CA GLU A 38 5.95 6.66 13.61
C GLU A 38 6.17 7.16 12.17
N ILE A 39 5.59 6.46 11.18
CA ILE A 39 5.64 6.82 9.77
C ILE A 39 4.43 7.68 9.46
N GLN A 40 4.68 8.94 9.09
CA GLN A 40 3.63 9.83 8.62
C GLN A 40 3.09 9.35 7.28
N SER A 41 1.76 9.22 7.16
CA SER A 41 1.09 8.99 5.88
C SER A 41 0.09 10.09 5.58
N LEU A 42 -0.13 10.39 4.29
CA LEU A 42 -1.23 11.26 3.88
C LEU A 42 -2.55 10.51 3.94
N GLU A 43 -3.62 11.24 4.27
CA GLU A 43 -4.98 10.74 4.12
C GLU A 43 -5.18 10.31 2.66
N SER A 44 -5.75 9.12 2.47
CA SER A 44 -5.99 8.56 1.16
C SER A 44 -7.41 8.02 1.05
N HIS A 45 -8.02 8.34 -0.09
CA HIS A 45 -9.29 7.76 -0.56
C HIS A 45 -9.08 6.87 -1.79
N THR A 46 -7.83 6.48 -2.06
CA THR A 46 -7.45 5.66 -3.21
C THR A 46 -7.07 4.24 -2.78
N ASN A 47 -6.68 3.41 -3.75
CA ASN A 47 -6.12 2.08 -3.54
C ASN A 47 -4.61 2.09 -3.20
N PHE A 48 -4.06 3.22 -2.75
CA PHE A 48 -2.70 3.33 -2.25
C PHE A 48 -2.58 4.38 -1.15
N VAL A 49 -1.53 4.30 -0.35
CA VAL A 49 -1.19 5.30 0.68
C VAL A 49 0.20 5.87 0.37
N LEU A 50 0.36 7.18 0.49
CA LEU A 50 1.65 7.84 0.41
C LEU A 50 2.22 7.97 1.83
N ALA A 51 3.38 7.37 2.08
CA ALA A 51 4.00 7.30 3.39
C ALA A 51 5.41 7.92 3.36
N LYS A 52 5.69 8.79 4.34
CA LYS A 52 6.99 9.44 4.52
C LYS A 52 7.87 8.58 5.41
N THR A 53 8.76 7.83 4.78
CA THR A 53 9.65 6.86 5.43
C THR A 53 11.05 7.43 5.69
N GLY A 54 11.33 8.66 5.22
CA GLY A 54 12.63 9.31 5.30
C GLY A 54 13.64 8.80 4.27
N GLN A 55 13.55 7.52 3.87
CA GLN A 55 14.51 6.86 2.99
C GLN A 55 13.81 5.95 1.96
N GLY A 56 12.96 6.52 1.10
CA GLY A 56 12.01 5.75 0.30
C GLY A 56 12.66 4.70 -0.61
N ALA A 57 13.67 5.09 -1.37
CA ALA A 57 14.39 4.17 -2.26
C ALA A 57 15.18 3.09 -1.50
N ALA A 58 15.75 3.42 -0.34
CA ALA A 58 16.53 2.47 0.46
C ALA A 58 15.61 1.41 1.09
N LEU A 59 14.52 1.86 1.71
CA LEU A 59 13.53 0.97 2.31
C LEU A 59 12.88 0.07 1.25
N SER A 60 12.58 0.61 0.05
CA SER A 60 12.06 -0.21 -1.05
C SER A 60 12.99 -1.37 -1.39
N ARG A 61 14.30 -1.11 -1.55
CA ARG A 61 15.28 -2.16 -1.84
C ARG A 61 15.46 -3.17 -0.71
N ALA A 62 15.29 -2.73 0.53
CA ALA A 62 15.33 -3.61 1.69
C ALA A 62 14.12 -4.56 1.68
N LEU A 63 12.92 -4.02 1.48
CA LEU A 63 11.67 -4.78 1.41
C LEU A 63 11.61 -5.76 0.23
N GLU A 64 12.26 -5.45 -0.89
CA GLU A 64 12.38 -6.38 -2.03
C GLU A 64 13.00 -7.73 -1.62
N LYS A 65 13.93 -7.73 -0.64
CA LYS A 65 14.54 -8.96 -0.11
C LYS A 65 13.54 -9.84 0.67
N HIS A 66 12.46 -9.25 1.15
CA HIS A 66 11.34 -9.92 1.82
C HIS A 66 10.24 -10.33 0.83
N GLY A 67 10.45 -10.11 -0.48
CA GLY A 67 9.44 -10.33 -1.51
C GLY A 67 8.33 -9.27 -1.51
N LEU A 68 8.57 -8.11 -0.91
CA LEU A 68 7.61 -7.01 -0.80
C LEU A 68 8.04 -5.85 -1.69
N ILE A 69 7.21 -5.51 -2.68
CA ILE A 69 7.52 -4.46 -3.65
C ILE A 69 6.66 -3.23 -3.34
N ILE A 70 7.30 -2.14 -2.94
CA ILE A 70 6.66 -0.82 -2.80
C ILE A 70 7.24 0.13 -3.84
N ARG A 71 6.53 1.23 -4.14
CA ARG A 71 6.96 2.17 -5.18
C ARG A 71 7.59 3.41 -4.55
N PRO A 72 8.92 3.59 -4.59
CA PRO A 72 9.51 4.87 -4.22
C PRO A 72 9.12 5.92 -5.26
N VAL A 73 8.92 7.16 -4.80
CA VAL A 73 8.39 8.26 -5.61
C VAL A 73 9.42 9.37 -5.82
N ASP A 74 10.71 9.00 -5.88
CA ASP A 74 11.83 9.93 -6.10
C ASP A 74 11.66 10.70 -7.42
N ALA A 75 11.10 10.03 -8.45
CA ALA A 75 10.79 10.64 -9.75
C ALA A 75 9.79 11.80 -9.67
N TYR A 76 9.02 11.91 -8.58
CA TYR A 76 8.09 13.01 -8.31
C TYR A 76 8.71 14.12 -7.45
N GLY A 77 10.01 14.04 -7.15
CA GLY A 77 10.69 14.97 -6.25
C GLY A 77 10.46 14.70 -4.76
N LEU A 78 10.00 13.50 -4.40
CA LEU A 78 9.67 13.11 -3.03
C LEU A 78 10.52 11.92 -2.54
N PRO A 79 11.84 12.08 -2.35
CA PRO A 79 12.77 10.96 -2.06
C PRO A 79 12.53 10.30 -0.69
N GLU A 80 11.92 11.04 0.24
CA GLU A 80 11.58 10.52 1.57
C GLU A 80 10.27 9.70 1.57
N TRP A 81 9.57 9.65 0.44
CA TRP A 81 8.23 9.09 0.36
C TRP A 81 8.18 7.82 -0.47
N VAL A 82 7.22 6.96 -0.13
CA VAL A 82 6.88 5.76 -0.88
C VAL A 82 5.37 5.70 -1.09
N ARG A 83 4.96 5.15 -2.22
CA ARG A 83 3.58 4.82 -2.53
C ARG A 83 3.38 3.32 -2.30
N ILE A 84 2.51 3.00 -1.34
CA ILE A 84 2.18 1.62 -0.95
C ILE A 84 0.78 1.30 -1.45
N SER A 85 0.65 0.32 -2.33
CA SER A 85 -0.67 -0.16 -2.76
C SER A 85 -1.37 -0.90 -1.63
N VAL A 86 -2.69 -0.70 -1.49
CA VAL A 86 -3.51 -1.41 -0.51
C VAL A 86 -3.75 -2.83 -1.05
N GLY A 87 -3.08 -3.81 -0.45
CA GLY A 87 -3.24 -5.23 -0.76
C GLY A 87 -4.31 -5.88 0.10
N THR A 88 -4.12 -7.17 0.38
CA THR A 88 -4.86 -7.93 1.39
C THR A 88 -4.38 -7.60 2.81
N GLU A 89 -5.15 -7.97 3.82
CA GLU A 89 -4.77 -7.79 5.23
C GLU A 89 -3.46 -8.49 5.57
N VAL A 90 -3.29 -9.72 5.08
CA VAL A 90 -2.10 -10.54 5.33
C VAL A 90 -0.87 -9.88 4.69
N GLU A 91 -1.02 -9.32 3.49
CA GLU A 91 0.07 -8.58 2.84
C GLU A 91 0.43 -7.29 3.60
N VAL A 92 -0.57 -6.56 4.09
CA VAL A 92 -0.35 -5.36 4.92
C VAL A 92 0.36 -5.72 6.23
N GLU A 93 -0.07 -6.78 6.91
CA GLU A 93 0.57 -7.24 8.15
C GLU A 93 2.03 -7.64 7.91
N ARG A 94 2.29 -8.44 6.86
CA ARG A 94 3.65 -8.81 6.47
C ARG A 94 4.51 -7.61 6.12
N LEU A 95 3.95 -6.63 5.41
CA LEU A 95 4.64 -5.39 5.07
C LEU A 95 5.04 -4.61 6.33
N LEU A 96 4.09 -4.37 7.24
CA LEU A 96 4.33 -3.62 8.47
C LEU A 96 5.38 -4.31 9.35
N GLN A 97 5.33 -5.64 9.43
CA GLN A 97 6.32 -6.42 10.18
C GLN A 97 7.72 -6.31 9.55
N ALA A 98 7.84 -6.41 8.22
CA ALA A 98 9.12 -6.23 7.54
C ALA A 98 9.66 -4.80 7.69
N MET A 99 8.80 -3.78 7.57
CA MET A 99 9.18 -2.38 7.81
C MET A 99 9.71 -2.17 9.22
N ARG A 100 9.08 -2.77 10.24
CA ARG A 100 9.57 -2.69 11.63
C ARG A 100 10.98 -3.25 11.79
N VAL A 101 11.31 -4.35 11.11
CA VAL A 101 12.64 -4.97 11.17
C VAL A 101 13.69 -4.06 10.50
N GLU A 102 13.39 -3.58 9.30
CA GLU A 102 14.33 -2.75 8.53
C GLU A 102 14.52 -1.34 9.12
N LEU A 103 13.52 -0.80 9.81
CA LEU A 103 13.60 0.53 10.47
C LEU A 103 14.23 0.49 11.85
N ALA A 104 14.35 -0.69 12.48
CA ALA A 104 15.01 -0.87 13.77
C ALA A 104 16.54 -1.07 13.66
N THR A 105 17.07 -1.17 12.43
CA THR A 105 18.50 -1.37 12.12
C THR A 105 19.14 -0.04 11.74
#